data_AF-A0A3D2SJI4-F1
#
_entry.id   AF-A0A3D2SJI4-F1
#
_cell.length_a   1.000
_cell.length_b   1.000
_cell.length_c   1.000
_cell.angle_alpha   90.00
_cell.angle_beta   90.00
_cell.angle_gamma   90.00
#
_symmetry.space_group_name_H-M   'P 1'
#
loop_
_entity.id
_entity.type
_entity.pdbx_description
1 polymer ?
#
loop_
_entity_poly.entity_id
_entity_poly.type
_entity_poly.pdbx_seq_one_letter_code
_entity_poly.pdbx_strand_id
1 'polypeptide(L)' 'MAIPQHTIDQILDRTDLVELIGQRVKLKKTGRSYSGCCPFHQEKTPSFHVYRDKGYY' A
#
# COMPACT_ATOMS: atom_id res chain seq x y z
N MET A 1 -12.61 -24.07 5.39
CA MET A 1 -12.59 -23.93 3.93
C MET A 1 -11.53 -22.89 3.59
N ALA A 2 -10.53 -23.23 2.79
CA ALA A 2 -9.50 -22.28 2.37
C ALA A 2 -9.94 -21.58 1.08
N ILE A 3 -9.61 -20.30 0.93
CA ILE A 3 -9.80 -19.58 -0.33
C ILE A 3 -8.81 -20.16 -1.35
N PRO A 4 -9.22 -20.48 -2.59
CA PRO A 4 -8.30 -20.97 -3.61
C PRO A 4 -7.19 -19.98 -3.94
N GLN A 5 -5.97 -20.45 -4.15
CA GLN A 5 -4.81 -19.59 -4.45
C GLN A 5 -5.05 -18.68 -5.66
N HIS A 6 -5.63 -19.21 -6.74
CA HIS A 6 -5.93 -18.43 -7.94
C HIS A 6 -6.87 -17.24 -7.66
N THR A 7 -7.75 -17.37 -6.67
CA THR A 7 -8.65 -16.28 -6.25
C THR A 7 -7.85 -15.19 -5.53
N ILE A 8 -6.91 -15.59 -4.66
CA ILE A 8 -6.01 -14.65 -3.97
C ILE A 8 -5.15 -13.89 -4.99
N ASP A 9 -4.55 -14.60 -5.93
CA ASP A 9 -3.70 -14.00 -6.96
C ASP A 9 -4.47 -12.98 -7.80
N GLN A 10 -5.71 -13.31 -8.18
CA GLN A 10 -6.60 -12.39 -8.91
C GLN A 10 -6.98 -11.14 -8.12
N ILE A 11 -7.08 -11.22 -6.79
CA ILE A 11 -7.34 -10.07 -5.94
C ILE A 11 -6.09 -9.19 -5.88
N LEU A 12 -4.92 -9.79 -5.64
CA LEU A 12 -3.64 -9.09 -5.56
C LEU A 12 -3.31 -8.35 -6.87
N ASP A 13 -3.51 -9.01 -8.02
CA ASP A 13 -3.24 -8.44 -9.36
C ASP A 13 -4.11 -7.21 -9.68
N ARG A 14 -5.36 -7.19 -9.19
CA ARG A 14 -6.31 -6.10 -9.46
C ARG A 14 -6.29 -4.98 -8.42
N THR A 15 -5.54 -5.13 -7.34
CA THR A 15 -5.52 -4.17 -6.23
C THR A 15 -4.41 -3.14 -6.42
N ASP A 16 -4.75 -1.87 -6.66
CA ASP A 16 -3.77 -0.77 -6.51
C ASP A 16 -3.59 -0.44 -5.03
N LEU A 17 -2.45 -0.86 -4.46
CA LEU A 17 -2.11 -0.58 -3.06
C LEU A 17 -2.04 0.92 -2.74
N VAL A 18 -1.68 1.77 -3.70
CA VAL A 18 -1.62 3.22 -3.47
C VAL A 18 -3.02 3.79 -3.28
N GLU A 19 -3.98 3.35 -4.09
CA GLU A 19 -5.37 3.77 -3.94
C GLU A 19 -5.97 3.21 -2.65
N LEU A 20 -5.76 1.93 -2.36
CA LEU A 20 -6.29 1.29 -1.16
C LEU A 20 -5.76 1.94 0.12
N ILE A 21 -4.44 2.11 0.24
CA ILE A 21 -3.84 2.71 1.43
C ILE A 21 -4.12 4.22 1.49
N GLY A 22 -4.19 4.89 0.33
CA GLY A 22 -4.51 6.31 0.19
C GLY A 22 -5.86 6.72 0.81
N GLN A 23 -6.79 5.78 0.98
CA GLN A 23 -8.05 6.01 1.70
C GLN A 23 -7.87 6.31 3.19
N ARG A 24 -6.73 5.90 3.78
CA ARG A 24 -6.43 6.04 5.22
C ARG A 24 -5.20 6.90 5.50
N VAL A 25 -4.19 6.81 4.63
CA VAL A 25 -2.91 7.51 4.79
C VAL A 25 -2.78 8.55 3.68
N LYS A 26 -2.44 9.78 4.03
CA LYS A 26 -2.10 10.81 3.04
C LYS A 26 -0.75 10.48 2.41
N LEU A 27 -0.79 9.87 1.24
CA LEU A 27 0.38 9.49 0.47
C LEU A 27 0.78 10.61 -0.51
N LYS A 28 2.08 10.90 -0.60
CA LYS A 28 2.68 11.79 -1.59
C LYS A 28 3.65 10.99 -2.46
N LYS A 29 3.64 11.24 -3.78
CA LYS A 29 4.60 10.61 -4.68
C LYS A 29 6.04 11.07 -4.37
N THR A 30 6.96 10.11 -4.24
CA THR A 30 8.38 10.32 -3.93
C THR A 30 9.21 9.45 -4.87
N GLY A 31 9.67 10.03 -5.97
CA GLY A 31 10.36 9.28 -7.02
C GLY A 31 9.45 8.21 -7.64
N ARG A 32 9.81 6.93 -7.47
CA ARG A 32 9.05 5.76 -7.96
C ARG A 32 8.08 5.18 -6.93
N SER A 33 8.10 5.64 -5.68
CA SER A 33 7.23 5.18 -4.60
C SER A 33 6.31 6.30 -4.12
N TYR A 34 5.49 5.99 -3.12
CA TYR A 34 4.67 6.94 -2.40
C TYR A 34 5.07 6.91 -0.93
N SER A 35 5.01 8.04 -0.23
CA SER A 35 5.33 8.13 1.19
C SER A 35 4.32 8.93 1.98
N GLY A 36 4.16 8.59 3.27
CA GLY A 36 3.27 9.28 4.21
C GLY A 36 3.67 9.01 5.66
N CYS A 37 2.98 9.64 6.61
CA CYS A 37 3.14 9.30 8.03
C CYS A 37 2.58 7.90 8.30
N CYS A 38 3.29 7.11 9.11
CA CYS A 38 2.86 5.76 9.45
C CYS A 38 1.53 5.79 10.23
N PRO A 39 0.53 4.97 9.85
CA PRO A 39 -0.72 4.89 10.61
C PRO A 39 -0.57 4.11 11.93
N PHE A 40 0.57 3.42 12.13
CA PHE A 40 0.83 2.58 13.31
C PHE A 40 1.65 3.29 14.39
N HIS A 41 2.31 4.40 14.07
CA HIS A 41 3.11 5.18 14.99
C HIS A 41 2.70 6.65 14.94
N GLN A 42 2.60 7.29 16.11
CA GLN A 42 2.23 8.71 16.16
C GLN A 42 3.46 9.58 15.91
N GLU A 43 3.74 9.85 14.64
CA GLU A 43 4.90 10.63 14.21
C GLU A 43 4.55 11.75 13.23
N LYS A 44 5.44 12.74 13.13
CA LYS A 44 5.29 13.90 12.23
C LYS A 44 6.09 13.76 10.94
N THR A 45 7.04 12.83 10.90
CA THR A 45 7.91 12.60 9.75
C THR A 45 7.34 11.46 8.90
N PRO A 46 7.29 11.57 7.57
CA PRO A 46 6.94 10.45 6.72
C PRO A 46 7.93 9.30 6.87
N SER A 47 7.43 8.11 7.17
CA SER A 47 8.21 6.88 7.40
C SER A 47 7.58 5.65 6.72
N PHE A 48 6.35 5.80 6.21
CA PHE A 48 5.60 4.74 5.56
C PHE A 48 5.75 4.87 4.05
N HIS A 49 6.24 3.82 3.39
CA HIS A 49 6.52 3.82 1.96
C HIS A 49 5.63 2.82 1.25
N VAL A 50 5.09 3.16 0.08
CA VAL A 50 4.30 2.24 -0.76
C VAL A 50 4.94 2.12 -2.12
N TYR A 51 5.23 0.88 -2.53
CA TYR A 51 5.84 0.57 -3.81
C TYR A 51 4.78 -0.03 -4.74
N ARG A 52 4.10 0.84 -5.51
CA ARG A 52 3.02 0.45 -6.43
C ARG A 52 3.41 -0.75 -7.31
N ASP A 53 4.56 -0.67 -7.97
CA ASP A 53 4.99 -1.68 -8.95
C ASP A 53 5.40 -3.02 -8.30
N LYS A 54 5.69 -3.02 -7.00
CA LYS A 54 6.17 -4.21 -6.28
C LYS A 54 5.13 -4.83 -5.36
N GLY A 55 3.97 -4.19 -5.18
CA GLY A 55 2.89 -4.73 -4.37
C GLY A 55 3.20 -4.83 -2.87
N TYR A 56 4.05 -3.97 -2.30
CA TYR A 56 4.30 -3.94 -0.85
C TYR A 56 4.48 -2.52 -0.28
N TYR A 57 4.44 -2.42 1.05
CA TYR A 57 4.69 -1.23 1.85
C TYR A 57 5.63 -1.50 3.03
#